data_AF-A0A924LPR9-F1
#
_entry.id   AF-A0A924LPR9-F1
#
_cell.length_a   1.000
_cell.length_b   1.000
_cell.length_c   1.000
_cell.angle_alpha   90.00
_cell.angle_beta   90.00
_cell.angle_gamma   90.00
#
_symmetry.space_group_name_H-M   'P 1'
#
loop_
_entity.id
_entity.type
_entity.pdbx_description
1 polymer ?
#
loop_
_entity_poly.entity_id
_entity_poly.type
_entity_poly.pdbx_seq_one_letter_code
_entity_poly.pdbx_strand_id
1 'polypeptide(L)'
;MLQIGYSETLALLLLALAMLWLLSRRYRLAAVAVLALSLTRPVAAPFAVMVLAHLVLRWRARARDPLPRRDVAQIVALGLFSAVATLIWPAMVALITGVPSAYTRIQGAWRTGGVVATPYEGTLFISHVLWGDDGPLWVAAAAVALVALVLSPLARPMGAELRTWVLAYPAYLLAVIEPYTSTYRYAIFVFPLLVLPGAVRRVGPLLVVLLAVAGLAYQVRWVDQLLVFTPPTDYPP
;
A
#
# COMPACT_ATOMS: atom_id res chain seq x y z
N MET A 1 9.72 13.90 1.42
CA MET A 1 8.71 13.48 0.44
C MET A 1 7.41 14.25 0.54
N LEU A 2 6.95 14.64 1.74
CA LEU A 2 5.65 15.33 1.90
C LEU A 2 5.66 16.84 1.57
N GLN A 3 6.82 17.41 1.22
CA GLN A 3 6.99 18.84 0.94
C GLN A 3 6.71 19.23 -0.53
N ILE A 4 6.53 18.24 -1.40
CA ILE A 4 6.13 18.44 -2.79
C ILE A 4 4.64 18.07 -2.88
N GLY A 5 3.85 18.81 -3.66
CA GLY A 5 2.39 18.67 -3.83
C GLY A 5 1.97 17.36 -4.51
N TYR A 6 2.28 16.26 -3.87
CA TYR A 6 2.13 14.91 -4.38
C TYR A 6 1.01 14.17 -3.64
N SER A 7 0.34 13.27 -4.35
CA SER A 7 -0.88 12.62 -3.85
C SER A 7 -0.66 11.68 -2.65
N GLU A 8 0.58 11.34 -2.30
CA GLU A 8 0.92 10.49 -1.15
C GLU A 8 0.35 11.01 0.16
N THR A 9 0.47 12.31 0.45
CA THR A 9 0.03 12.88 1.73
C THR A 9 -1.48 12.72 1.91
N LEU A 10 -2.25 13.06 0.87
CA LEU A 10 -3.70 12.93 0.87
C LEU A 10 -4.11 11.45 0.90
N ALA A 11 -3.47 10.60 0.11
CA ALA A 11 -3.73 9.16 0.11
C ALA A 11 -3.43 8.53 1.48
N LEU A 12 -2.39 8.98 2.17
CA LEU A 12 -2.01 8.46 3.49
C LEU A 12 -3.06 8.85 4.53
N LEU A 13 -3.51 10.10 4.51
CA LEU A 13 -4.61 10.56 5.36
C LEU A 13 -5.89 9.77 5.10
N LEU A 14 -6.29 9.62 3.83
CA LEU A 14 -7.50 8.89 3.45
C LEU A 14 -7.42 7.41 3.83
N LEU A 15 -6.26 6.78 3.66
CA LEU A 15 -6.01 5.40 4.09
C LEU A 15 -6.14 5.27 5.62
N ALA A 16 -5.51 6.17 6.37
CA ALA A 16 -5.59 6.17 7.83
C ALA A 16 -7.04 6.37 8.31
N LEU A 17 -7.80 7.27 7.67
CA LEU A 17 -9.23 7.45 7.95
C LEU A 17 -10.06 6.22 7.60
N ALA A 18 -9.80 5.58 6.45
CA ALA A 18 -10.48 4.35 6.05
C ALA A 18 -10.24 3.22 7.06
N MET A 19 -8.99 3.03 7.51
CA MET A 19 -8.64 2.06 8.56
C MET A 19 -9.28 2.42 9.89
N LEU A 20 -9.20 3.68 10.31
CA LEU A 20 -9.79 4.17 11.56
C LEU A 20 -11.30 3.91 11.58
N TRP A 21 -12.01 4.22 10.50
CA TRP A 21 -13.45 4.02 10.40
C TRP A 21 -13.84 2.56 10.21
N LEU A 22 -13.03 1.73 9.56
CA LEU A 22 -13.22 0.28 9.55
C LEU A 22 -13.12 -0.30 10.97
N LEU A 23 -12.05 0.02 11.69
CA LEU A 23 -11.81 -0.46 13.05
C LEU A 23 -12.82 0.11 14.06
N SER A 24 -13.30 1.35 13.83
CA SER A 24 -14.37 1.99 14.63
C SER A 24 -15.79 1.57 14.21
N ARG A 25 -15.93 0.59 13.30
CA ARG A 25 -17.22 0.07 12.80
C ARG A 25 -18.11 1.11 12.10
N ARG A 26 -17.51 2.19 11.59
CA ARG A 26 -18.17 3.24 10.81
C ARG A 26 -18.04 2.96 9.30
N TYR A 27 -18.54 1.82 8.86
CA TYR A 27 -18.32 1.28 7.50
C TYR A 27 -18.73 2.23 6.36
N ARG A 28 -19.77 3.05 6.57
CA ARG A 28 -20.20 4.06 5.59
C ARG A 28 -19.15 5.16 5.39
N LEU A 29 -18.55 5.64 6.47
CA LEU A 29 -17.47 6.63 6.38
C LEU A 29 -16.22 6.00 5.75
N ALA A 30 -15.90 4.75 6.11
CA ALA A 30 -14.82 4.01 5.48
C ALA A 30 -15.02 3.91 3.95
N ALA A 31 -16.24 3.67 3.47
CA ALA A 31 -16.53 3.66 2.03
C ALA A 31 -16.26 5.01 1.36
N VAL A 32 -16.62 6.13 2.01
CA VAL A 32 -16.31 7.48 1.50
C VAL A 32 -14.80 7.71 1.42
N ALA A 33 -14.05 7.32 2.45
CA ALA A 33 -12.59 7.40 2.42
C ALA A 33 -11.99 6.53 1.31
N VAL A 34 -12.49 5.31 1.11
CA VAL A 34 -12.05 4.39 0.04
C VAL A 34 -12.34 4.96 -1.33
N LEU A 35 -13.49 5.61 -1.54
CA LEU A 35 -13.83 6.24 -2.81
C LEU A 35 -12.82 7.34 -3.15
N ALA A 36 -12.62 8.28 -2.22
CA ALA A 36 -11.64 9.35 -2.38
C ALA A 36 -10.23 8.79 -2.57
N LEU A 37 -9.87 7.75 -1.80
CA LEU A 37 -8.59 7.09 -1.90
C LEU A 37 -8.38 6.49 -3.29
N SER A 38 -9.39 5.80 -3.84
CA SER A 38 -9.34 5.18 -5.17
C SER A 38 -9.16 6.19 -6.30
N LEU A 39 -9.68 7.41 -6.13
CA LEU A 39 -9.46 8.52 -7.04
C LEU A 39 -8.04 9.08 -6.92
N THR A 40 -7.42 9.04 -5.73
CA THR A 40 -6.04 9.50 -5.54
C THR A 40 -4.98 8.47 -5.93
N ARG A 41 -5.17 7.19 -5.57
CA ARG A 41 -4.25 6.07 -5.82
C ARG A 41 -4.96 4.72 -5.86
N PRO A 42 -4.52 3.78 -6.70
CA PRO A 42 -5.11 2.46 -6.81
C PRO A 42 -4.64 1.55 -5.65
N VAL A 43 -5.11 1.79 -4.42
CA VAL A 43 -4.76 0.97 -3.23
C VAL A 43 -5.98 0.31 -2.58
N ALA A 44 -7.13 0.33 -3.27
CA ALA A 44 -8.38 -0.22 -2.74
C ALA A 44 -8.41 -1.76 -2.74
N ALA A 45 -7.69 -2.43 -3.64
CA ALA A 45 -7.56 -3.89 -3.69
C ALA A 45 -7.04 -4.49 -2.36
N PRO A 46 -5.86 -4.09 -1.84
CA PRO A 46 -5.37 -4.60 -0.57
C PRO A 46 -6.26 -4.18 0.61
N PHE A 47 -7.00 -3.07 0.50
CA PHE A 47 -7.97 -2.66 1.52
C PHE A 47 -9.15 -3.63 1.58
N ALA A 48 -9.64 -4.11 0.43
CA ALA A 48 -10.69 -5.14 0.39
C ALA A 48 -10.27 -6.43 1.11
N VAL A 49 -8.99 -6.83 0.99
CA VAL A 49 -8.42 -7.98 1.74
C VAL A 49 -8.45 -7.72 3.24
N MET A 50 -8.10 -6.52 3.69
CA MET A 50 -8.20 -6.12 5.10
C MET A 50 -9.65 -6.14 5.60
N VAL A 51 -10.62 -5.69 4.80
CA VAL A 51 -12.05 -5.73 5.14
C VAL A 51 -12.55 -7.18 5.26
N LEU A 52 -12.11 -8.08 4.36
CA LEU A 52 -12.41 -9.50 4.46
C LEU A 52 -11.84 -10.11 5.75
N ALA A 53 -10.59 -9.80 6.09
CA ALA A 53 -10.00 -10.24 7.35
C ALA A 53 -10.79 -9.70 8.56
N HIS A 54 -11.19 -8.43 8.54
CA HIS A 54 -12.05 -7.84 9.57
C HIS A 54 -13.37 -8.62 9.73
N LEU A 55 -14.04 -8.99 8.62
CA LEU A 55 -15.25 -9.81 8.66
C LEU A 55 -15.00 -11.17 9.31
N VAL A 56 -13.94 -11.87 8.89
CA VAL A 56 -13.58 -13.19 9.42
C VAL A 56 -13.27 -13.12 10.92
N LEU A 57 -12.54 -12.09 11.36
CA LEU A 57 -12.18 -11.88 12.76
C LEU A 57 -13.43 -11.63 13.62
N ARG A 58 -14.33 -10.75 13.18
CA ARG A 58 -15.61 -10.52 13.88
C ARG A 58 -16.49 -11.77 13.87
N TRP A 59 -16.54 -12.51 12.77
CA TRP A 59 -17.28 -13.76 12.68
C TRP A 59 -16.78 -14.82 13.66
N ARG A 60 -15.45 -14.94 13.84
CA ARG A 60 -14.84 -15.84 14.82
C ARG A 60 -15.07 -15.39 16.26
N ALA A 61 -15.12 -14.08 16.50
CA ALA A 61 -15.37 -13.50 17.82
C ALA A 61 -16.86 -13.39 18.19
N ARG A 62 -17.79 -13.79 17.30
CA ARG A 62 -19.24 -13.54 17.44
C ARG A 62 -19.89 -14.06 18.73
N ALA A 63 -19.29 -15.07 19.36
CA ALA A 63 -19.75 -15.60 20.64
C ALA A 63 -19.54 -14.61 21.80
N ARG A 64 -18.58 -13.68 21.68
CA ARG A 64 -18.23 -12.67 22.68
C ARG A 64 -18.61 -11.25 22.24
N ASP A 65 -18.60 -10.98 20.93
CA ASP A 65 -18.99 -9.70 20.32
C ASP A 65 -20.07 -9.96 19.26
N PRO A 66 -21.37 -9.84 19.60
CA PRO A 66 -22.46 -10.12 18.68
C PRO A 66 -22.29 -9.39 17.34
N LEU A 67 -22.47 -10.13 16.24
CA LEU A 67 -22.34 -9.62 14.87
C LEU A 67 -23.73 -9.57 14.20
N PRO A 68 -24.45 -8.44 14.31
CA PRO A 68 -25.78 -8.33 13.72
C PRO A 68 -25.71 -8.40 12.19
N ARG A 69 -26.78 -8.89 11.55
CA ARG A 69 -26.87 -9.02 10.07
C ARG A 69 -26.60 -7.70 9.33
N ARG A 70 -26.99 -6.58 9.93
CA ARG A 70 -26.72 -5.24 9.41
C ARG A 70 -25.23 -4.96 9.28
N ASP A 71 -24.43 -5.33 10.29
CA ASP A 71 -22.98 -5.15 10.26
C ASP A 71 -22.35 -6.04 9.19
N VAL A 72 -22.78 -7.31 9.10
CA VAL A 72 -22.33 -8.22 8.05
C VAL A 72 -22.59 -7.61 6.66
N ALA A 73 -23.81 -7.13 6.42
CA ALA A 73 -24.17 -6.49 5.15
C ALA A 73 -23.31 -5.26 4.86
N GLN A 74 -23.03 -4.42 5.86
CA GLN A 74 -22.19 -3.24 5.70
C GLN A 74 -20.71 -3.58 5.44
N ILE A 75 -20.16 -4.60 6.12
CA ILE A 75 -18.78 -5.05 5.91
C ILE A 75 -18.63 -5.69 4.53
N VAL A 76 -19.58 -6.56 4.14
CA VAL A 76 -19.59 -7.18 2.80
C VAL A 76 -19.73 -6.12 1.72
N ALA A 77 -20.66 -5.17 1.87
CA ALA A 77 -20.82 -4.07 0.94
C ALA A 77 -19.54 -3.23 0.84
N LEU A 78 -18.89 -2.91 1.96
CA LEU A 78 -17.61 -2.20 1.95
C LEU A 78 -16.51 -3.00 1.23
N GLY A 79 -16.40 -4.31 1.47
CA GLY A 79 -15.39 -5.15 0.82
C GLY A 79 -15.58 -5.24 -0.69
N LEU A 80 -16.82 -5.47 -1.14
CA LEU A 80 -17.19 -5.46 -2.56
C LEU A 80 -16.97 -4.09 -3.19
N PHE A 81 -17.37 -3.03 -2.50
CA PHE A 81 -17.14 -1.66 -2.94
C PHE A 81 -15.64 -1.37 -3.11
N SER A 82 -14.80 -1.73 -2.13
CA SER A 82 -13.35 -1.58 -2.23
C SER A 82 -12.74 -2.37 -3.39
N ALA A 83 -13.23 -3.59 -3.65
CA ALA A 83 -12.79 -4.37 -4.80
C ALA A 83 -13.16 -3.70 -6.13
N VAL A 84 -14.41 -3.26 -6.28
CA VAL A 84 -14.90 -2.58 -7.50
C VAL A 84 -14.25 -1.20 -7.68
N ALA A 85 -13.95 -0.49 -6.60
CA ALA A 85 -13.35 0.85 -6.66
C ALA A 85 -11.98 0.87 -7.35
N THR A 86 -11.29 -0.27 -7.43
CA THR A 86 -10.05 -0.44 -8.20
C THR A 86 -10.25 -0.21 -9.71
N LEU A 87 -11.48 -0.40 -10.20
CA LEU A 87 -11.85 -0.25 -11.60
C LEU A 87 -12.25 1.18 -11.96
N ILE A 88 -12.33 2.11 -11.00
CA ILE A 88 -12.76 3.49 -11.24
C ILE A 88 -11.90 4.16 -12.31
N TRP A 89 -10.56 4.08 -12.21
CA TRP A 89 -9.66 4.66 -13.21
C TRP A 89 -9.75 3.99 -14.58
N PRO A 90 -9.65 2.65 -14.70
CA PRO A 90 -9.89 1.95 -15.95
C PRO A 90 -11.24 2.33 -16.61
N ALA A 91 -12.32 2.38 -15.82
CA ALA A 91 -13.65 2.72 -16.31
C ALA A 91 -13.76 4.17 -16.78
N MET A 92 -13.23 5.13 -16.01
CA MET A 92 -13.23 6.55 -16.40
C MET A 92 -12.44 6.76 -17.69
N VAL A 93 -11.24 6.16 -17.80
CA VAL A 93 -10.41 6.28 -19.00
C VAL A 93 -11.13 5.65 -20.20
N ALA A 94 -11.69 4.46 -20.05
CA ALA A 94 -12.46 3.81 -21.11
C ALA A 94 -13.65 4.65 -21.58
N LEU A 95 -14.40 5.22 -20.64
CA LEU A 95 -15.59 6.02 -20.92
C LEU A 95 -15.24 7.35 -21.61
N ILE A 96 -14.22 8.05 -21.13
CA ILE A 96 -13.83 9.37 -21.65
C ILE A 96 -13.15 9.23 -23.02
N THR A 97 -12.31 8.21 -23.20
CA THR A 97 -11.56 8.02 -24.46
C THR A 97 -12.32 7.23 -25.51
N GLY A 98 -13.39 6.52 -25.13
CA GLY A 98 -14.06 5.54 -25.99
C GLY A 98 -13.25 4.28 -26.29
N VAL A 99 -12.08 4.10 -25.64
CA VAL A 99 -11.17 2.97 -25.89
C VAL A 99 -11.02 2.14 -24.61
N PRO A 100 -11.66 0.97 -24.50
CA PRO A 100 -11.65 0.15 -23.28
C PRO A 100 -10.25 -0.22 -22.78
N SER A 101 -9.29 -0.40 -23.69
CA SER A 101 -7.91 -0.78 -23.37
C SER A 101 -6.97 0.42 -23.14
N ALA A 102 -7.45 1.66 -23.18
CA ALA A 102 -6.58 2.83 -23.11
C ALA A 102 -5.79 2.89 -21.79
N TYR A 103 -6.43 2.58 -20.66
CA TYR A 103 -5.76 2.57 -19.35
C TYR A 103 -4.59 1.60 -19.32
N THR A 104 -4.81 0.34 -19.71
CA THR A 104 -3.76 -0.70 -19.67
C THR A 104 -2.66 -0.45 -20.70
N ARG A 105 -2.99 0.11 -21.88
CA ARG A 105 -2.01 0.52 -22.88
C ARG A 105 -1.10 1.64 -22.38
N ILE A 106 -1.67 2.66 -21.73
CA ILE A 106 -0.89 3.76 -21.14
C ILE A 106 0.03 3.20 -20.05
N GLN A 107 -0.50 2.36 -19.15
CA GLN A 107 0.31 1.75 -18.10
C GLN A 107 1.43 0.85 -18.66
N GLY A 108 1.15 0.12 -19.75
CA GLY A 108 2.15 -0.71 -20.44
C GLY A 108 3.24 0.11 -21.14
N ALA A 109 2.92 1.31 -21.63
CA ALA A 109 3.88 2.15 -22.33
C ALA A 109 5.03 2.64 -21.42
N TRP A 110 4.80 2.72 -20.10
CA TRP A 110 5.83 3.07 -19.10
C TRP A 110 6.65 1.86 -18.63
N ARG A 111 6.31 0.65 -19.07
CA ARG A 111 6.98 -0.59 -18.68
C ARG A 111 8.04 -1.01 -19.66
N THR A 112 9.08 -1.64 -19.13
CA THR A 112 10.10 -2.25 -19.97
C THR A 112 9.48 -3.45 -20.71
N GLY A 113 9.32 -3.35 -22.03
CA GLY A 113 8.64 -4.38 -22.84
C GLY A 113 7.19 -4.06 -23.26
N GLY A 114 6.63 -2.93 -22.84
CA GLY A 114 5.40 -2.38 -23.44
C GLY A 114 4.07 -3.06 -23.05
N VAL A 115 4.09 -4.12 -22.23
CA VAL A 115 2.89 -4.91 -21.90
C VAL A 115 2.76 -5.11 -20.39
N VAL A 116 1.54 -4.93 -19.87
CA VAL A 116 1.14 -5.39 -18.53
C VAL A 116 0.66 -6.84 -18.66
N ALA A 117 1.57 -7.81 -18.80
CA ALA A 117 1.15 -9.17 -19.13
C ALA A 117 0.80 -9.98 -17.87
N THR A 118 1.65 -9.97 -16.83
CA THR A 118 1.42 -10.84 -15.67
C THR A 118 1.76 -10.21 -14.31
N PRO A 119 1.02 -10.56 -13.23
CA PRO A 119 1.39 -10.16 -11.87
C PRO A 119 2.84 -10.54 -11.54
N TYR A 120 3.54 -9.67 -10.83
CA TYR A 120 4.93 -9.85 -10.36
C TYR A 120 6.03 -9.79 -11.43
N GLU A 121 5.69 -9.82 -12.71
CA GLU A 121 6.65 -9.75 -13.82
C GLU A 121 7.59 -8.55 -13.72
N GLY A 122 7.03 -7.36 -13.51
CA GLY A 122 7.82 -6.13 -13.36
C GLY A 122 8.76 -6.16 -12.16
N THR A 123 8.32 -6.76 -11.05
CA THR A 123 9.17 -6.96 -9.86
C THR A 123 10.32 -7.91 -10.14
N LEU A 124 10.04 -9.04 -10.80
CA LEU A 124 11.06 -10.03 -11.14
C LEU A 124 12.08 -9.44 -12.12
N PHE A 125 11.60 -8.75 -13.16
CA PHE A 125 12.43 -8.06 -14.13
C PHE A 125 13.37 -7.06 -13.46
N ILE A 126 12.83 -6.11 -12.69
CA ILE A 126 13.66 -5.08 -12.03
C ILE A 126 14.60 -5.71 -11.00
N SER A 127 14.16 -6.73 -10.25
CA SER A 127 15.06 -7.41 -9.32
C SER A 127 16.27 -8.02 -10.03
N HIS A 128 16.07 -8.57 -11.22
CA HIS A 128 17.15 -9.11 -12.04
C HIS A 128 18.07 -8.01 -12.58
N VAL A 129 17.51 -6.89 -13.02
CA VAL A 129 18.29 -5.71 -13.44
C VAL A 129 19.19 -5.17 -12.31
N LEU A 130 18.69 -5.16 -11.07
CA LEU A 130 19.42 -4.59 -9.93
C LEU A 130 20.43 -5.56 -9.30
N TRP A 131 20.12 -6.86 -9.25
CA TRP A 131 20.88 -7.85 -8.47
C TRP A 131 21.25 -9.12 -9.25
N GLY A 132 21.06 -9.14 -10.58
CA GLY A 132 21.37 -10.30 -11.43
C GLY A 132 20.46 -11.50 -11.17
N ASP A 133 20.98 -12.71 -11.41
CA ASP A 133 20.22 -13.97 -11.25
C ASP A 133 19.68 -14.19 -9.83
N ASP A 134 20.34 -13.61 -8.82
CA ASP A 134 19.92 -13.68 -7.42
C ASP A 134 18.80 -12.69 -7.04
N GLY A 135 18.43 -11.76 -7.93
CA GLY A 135 17.42 -10.73 -7.65
C GLY A 135 16.09 -11.27 -7.13
N PRO A 136 15.45 -12.25 -7.79
CA PRO A 136 14.22 -12.86 -7.30
C PRO A 136 14.36 -13.48 -5.91
N LEU A 137 15.53 -14.03 -5.57
CA LEU A 137 15.81 -14.59 -4.25
C LEU A 137 15.79 -13.50 -3.17
N TRP A 138 16.37 -12.33 -3.44
CA TRP A 138 16.34 -11.20 -2.50
C TRP A 138 14.91 -10.68 -2.26
N VAL A 139 14.09 -10.61 -3.31
CA VAL A 139 12.67 -10.25 -3.17
C VAL A 139 11.92 -11.27 -2.33
N ALA A 140 12.13 -12.56 -2.58
CA ALA A 140 11.54 -13.64 -1.78
C ALA A 140 11.99 -13.59 -0.31
N ALA A 141 13.29 -13.37 -0.07
CA ALA A 141 13.84 -13.23 1.28
C ALA A 141 13.22 -12.04 2.03
N ALA A 142 13.06 -10.88 1.36
CA ALA A 142 12.39 -9.71 1.93
C ALA A 142 10.91 -9.99 2.26
N ALA A 143 10.19 -10.68 1.37
CA ALA A 143 8.81 -11.08 1.61
C ALA A 143 8.68 -12.05 2.81
N VAL A 144 9.57 -13.05 2.90
CA VAL A 144 9.62 -13.97 4.04
C VAL A 144 9.95 -13.23 5.34
N ALA A 145 10.92 -12.31 5.32
CA ALA A 145 11.26 -11.50 6.48
C ALA A 145 10.08 -10.64 6.96
N LEU A 146 9.34 -10.03 6.04
CA LEU A 146 8.12 -9.26 6.35
C LEU A 146 7.04 -10.16 6.98
N VAL A 147 6.80 -11.34 6.41
CA VAL A 147 5.84 -12.32 6.97
C VAL A 147 6.27 -12.74 8.37
N ALA A 148 7.55 -13.09 8.56
CA ALA A 148 8.09 -13.47 9.86
C ALA A 148 7.92 -12.34 10.89
N LEU A 149 8.21 -11.09 10.51
CA LEU A 149 8.03 -9.92 11.36
C LEU A 149 6.56 -9.73 11.77
N VAL A 150 5.62 -9.84 10.82
CA VAL A 150 4.18 -9.65 11.06
C VAL A 150 3.59 -10.77 11.92
N LEU A 151 4.09 -12.01 11.76
CA LEU A 151 3.67 -13.14 12.58
C LEU A 151 4.33 -13.14 13.98
N SER A 152 5.44 -12.43 14.14
CA SER A 152 6.16 -12.34 15.40
C SER A 152 5.33 -11.72 16.54
N PRO A 153 5.74 -11.96 17.82
CA PRO A 153 5.13 -11.30 18.97
C PRO A 153 5.22 -9.76 18.92
N LEU A 154 6.25 -9.21 18.28
CA LEU A 154 6.47 -7.75 18.19
C LEU A 154 5.31 -7.04 17.50
N ALA A 155 4.70 -7.69 16.51
CA ALA A 155 3.57 -7.13 15.77
C ALA A 155 2.22 -7.29 16.49
N ARG A 156 2.14 -7.92 17.67
CA ARG A 156 0.85 -8.24 18.32
C ARG A 156 0.01 -6.99 18.63
N PRO A 157 0.61 -5.88 19.11
CA PRO A 157 -0.15 -4.66 19.39
C PRO A 157 -0.81 -4.02 18.17
N MET A 158 -0.33 -4.34 16.96
CA MET A 158 -0.88 -3.82 15.71
C MET A 158 -2.29 -4.37 15.42
N GLY A 159 -2.68 -5.52 15.99
CA GLY A 159 -3.95 -6.17 15.67
C GLY A 159 -3.94 -6.88 14.31
N ALA A 160 -4.86 -7.81 14.12
CA ALA A 160 -4.83 -8.71 12.95
C ALA A 160 -5.24 -8.01 11.64
N GLU A 161 -6.12 -7.01 11.69
CA GLU A 161 -6.53 -6.22 10.53
C GLU A 161 -5.34 -5.44 9.95
N LEU A 162 -4.61 -4.69 10.77
CA LEU A 162 -3.45 -3.92 10.32
C LEU A 162 -2.29 -4.82 9.88
N ARG A 163 -2.10 -5.99 10.52
CA ARG A 163 -1.19 -7.04 10.03
C ARG A 163 -1.57 -7.52 8.64
N THR A 164 -2.87 -7.72 8.38
CA THR A 164 -3.37 -8.10 7.05
C THR A 164 -3.02 -7.03 6.02
N TRP A 165 -3.22 -5.75 6.35
CA TRP A 165 -2.82 -4.66 5.45
C TRP A 165 -1.32 -4.66 5.14
N VAL A 166 -0.47 -4.78 6.17
CA VAL A 166 0.99 -4.78 6.03
C VAL A 166 1.50 -5.94 5.16
N LEU A 167 0.75 -7.04 5.03
CA LEU A 167 1.06 -8.12 4.10
C LEU A 167 0.43 -7.91 2.73
N ALA A 168 -0.86 -7.57 2.69
CA ALA A 168 -1.63 -7.45 1.46
C ALA A 168 -1.14 -6.30 0.59
N TYR A 169 -0.79 -5.15 1.18
CA TYR A 169 -0.39 -3.97 0.43
C TYR A 169 0.95 -4.16 -0.31
N PRO A 170 2.04 -4.62 0.33
CA PRO A 170 3.27 -4.94 -0.38
C PRO A 170 3.10 -6.08 -1.39
N ALA A 171 2.35 -7.13 -1.07
CA ALA A 171 2.07 -8.21 -2.02
C ALA A 171 1.34 -7.70 -3.27
N TYR A 172 0.36 -6.80 -3.08
CA TYR A 172 -0.32 -6.12 -4.17
C TYR A 172 0.64 -5.22 -4.96
N LEU A 173 1.47 -4.42 -4.27
CA LEU A 173 2.41 -3.51 -4.90
C LEU A 173 3.37 -4.29 -5.81
N LEU A 174 4.04 -5.32 -5.28
CA LEU A 174 4.95 -6.18 -6.04
C LEU A 174 4.26 -6.86 -7.23
N ALA A 175 2.96 -7.13 -7.13
CA ALA A 175 2.20 -7.72 -8.23
C ALA A 175 1.98 -6.73 -9.39
N VAL A 176 1.80 -5.43 -9.10
CA VAL A 176 1.25 -4.48 -10.07
C VAL A 176 2.19 -3.35 -10.47
N ILE A 177 3.37 -3.20 -9.88
CA ILE A 177 4.35 -2.16 -10.25
C ILE A 177 5.68 -2.75 -10.76
N GLU A 178 6.51 -1.89 -11.35
CA GLU A 178 7.94 -2.12 -11.57
C GLU A 178 8.69 -1.36 -10.45
N PRO A 179 9.22 -2.06 -9.41
CA PRO A 179 9.82 -1.42 -8.25
C PRO A 179 11.14 -0.71 -8.59
N TYR A 180 11.09 0.56 -8.95
CA TYR A 180 12.28 1.35 -9.28
C TYR A 180 12.58 2.44 -8.24
N THR A 181 13.29 3.49 -8.65
CA THR A 181 13.75 4.59 -7.80
C THR A 181 12.65 5.12 -6.91
N SER A 182 11.44 5.40 -7.41
CA SER A 182 10.33 6.01 -6.65
C SER A 182 9.59 5.07 -5.68
N THR A 183 9.95 3.78 -5.61
CA THR A 183 9.20 2.75 -4.85
C THR A 183 9.08 3.07 -3.36
N TYR A 184 10.10 3.71 -2.78
CA TYR A 184 10.11 4.07 -1.37
C TYR A 184 8.96 5.01 -0.99
N ARG A 185 8.37 5.76 -1.94
CA ARG A 185 7.20 6.62 -1.70
C ARG A 185 5.95 5.81 -1.39
N TYR A 186 5.81 4.66 -2.03
CA TYR A 186 4.71 3.71 -1.78
C TYR A 186 4.89 2.97 -0.47
N ALA A 187 6.13 2.79 0.00
CA ALA A 187 6.42 2.20 1.30
C ALA A 187 5.85 3.02 2.47
N ILE A 188 5.51 4.31 2.30
CA ILE A 188 4.85 5.07 3.36
C ILE A 188 3.50 4.47 3.78
N PHE A 189 2.83 3.73 2.90
CA PHE A 189 1.53 3.13 3.20
C PHE A 189 1.64 1.87 4.08
N VAL A 190 2.84 1.34 4.35
CA VAL A 190 3.07 0.37 5.45
C VAL A 190 3.35 1.05 6.80
N PHE A 191 2.88 2.28 6.99
CA PHE A 191 2.97 3.02 8.26
C PHE A 191 2.49 2.25 9.52
N PRO A 192 1.58 1.25 9.48
CA PRO A 192 1.23 0.52 10.69
C PRO A 192 2.44 -0.19 11.34
N LEU A 193 3.51 -0.47 10.58
CA LEU A 193 4.78 -0.97 11.12
C LEU A 193 5.44 -0.01 12.13
N LEU A 194 5.09 1.29 12.11
CA LEU A 194 5.54 2.27 13.11
C LEU A 194 5.00 2.00 14.52
N VAL A 195 4.05 1.07 14.66
CA VAL A 195 3.60 0.57 15.98
C VAL A 195 4.65 -0.36 16.61
N LEU A 196 5.53 -1.00 15.81
CA LEU A 196 6.52 -1.96 16.32
C LEU A 196 7.52 -1.33 17.29
N PRO A 197 8.13 -0.16 17.01
CA PRO A 197 8.97 0.51 17.99
C PRO A 197 8.18 0.89 19.27
N GLY A 198 6.91 1.31 19.12
CA GLY A 198 6.00 1.60 20.25
C GLY A 198 5.68 0.39 21.14
N ALA A 199 5.63 -0.81 20.54
CA ALA A 199 5.42 -2.08 21.24
C ALA A 199 6.64 -2.48 22.10
N VAL A 200 7.83 -2.03 21.71
CA VAL A 200 9.04 -2.11 22.54
C VAL A 200 8.96 -0.98 23.56
N ARG A 201 8.32 -1.26 24.70
CA ARG A 201 8.12 -0.32 25.83
C ARG A 201 9.38 0.54 26.03
N ARG A 202 9.26 1.86 25.80
CA ARG A 202 10.32 2.90 25.77
C ARG A 202 10.97 3.15 24.39
N VAL A 203 10.17 3.47 23.39
CA VAL A 203 10.65 4.44 22.40
C VAL A 203 10.63 5.83 23.02
N GLY A 204 11.78 6.25 23.55
CA GLY A 204 11.96 7.62 24.00
C GLY A 204 11.82 8.62 22.83
N PRO A 205 11.58 9.90 23.12
CA PRO A 205 11.55 10.97 22.11
C PRO A 205 12.80 10.95 21.21
N LEU A 206 13.93 10.43 21.73
CA LEU A 206 15.15 10.21 20.96
C LEU A 206 14.97 9.31 19.74
N LEU A 207 14.28 8.17 19.81
CA LEU A 207 14.11 7.33 18.61
C LEU A 207 13.22 8.02 17.58
N VAL A 208 12.16 8.71 18.03
CA VAL A 208 11.29 9.48 17.14
C VAL A 208 12.10 10.58 16.44
N VAL A 209 12.93 11.31 17.19
CA VAL A 209 13.84 12.32 16.64
C VAL A 209 14.85 11.69 15.69
N LEU A 210 15.46 10.55 16.04
CA LEU A 210 16.41 9.85 15.16
C LEU A 210 15.75 9.39 13.86
N LEU A 211 14.55 8.81 13.92
CA LEU A 211 13.79 8.42 12.73
C LEU A 211 13.38 9.64 11.89
N ALA A 212 13.00 10.74 12.54
CA ALA A 212 12.67 11.99 11.85
C ALA A 212 13.91 12.60 11.16
N VAL A 213 15.06 12.65 11.86
CA VAL A 213 16.33 13.13 11.32
C VAL A 213 16.82 12.22 10.20
N ALA A 214 16.76 10.90 10.37
CA ALA A 214 17.10 9.94 9.32
C ALA A 214 16.17 10.09 8.11
N GLY A 215 14.87 10.28 8.33
CA GLY A 215 13.90 10.55 7.27
C GLY A 215 14.17 11.87 6.53
N LEU A 216 14.57 12.93 7.26
CA LEU A 216 14.97 14.21 6.68
C LEU A 216 16.28 14.09 5.88
N ALA A 217 17.30 13.43 6.43
CA ALA A 217 18.57 13.21 5.75
C ALA A 217 18.39 12.38 4.47
N TYR A 218 17.59 11.31 4.55
CA TYR A 218 17.19 10.52 3.40
C TYR A 218 16.44 11.37 2.37
N GLN A 219 15.53 12.24 2.81
CA GLN A 219 14.82 13.15 1.93
C GLN A 219 15.75 14.12 1.21
N VAL A 220 16.74 14.71 1.90
CA VAL A 220 17.73 15.62 1.27
C VAL A 220 18.55 14.88 0.22
N ARG A 221 19.11 13.72 0.58
CA ARG A 221 19.89 12.89 -0.35
C ARG A 221 19.06 12.50 -1.57
N TRP A 222 17.80 12.14 -1.35
CA TRP A 222 16.90 11.76 -2.42
C TRP A 222 16.61 12.91 -3.39
N VAL A 223 16.34 14.12 -2.88
CA VAL A 223 16.15 15.31 -3.71
C VAL A 223 17.41 15.62 -4.51
N ASP A 224 18.58 15.57 -3.87
CA ASP A 224 19.87 15.81 -4.51
C ASP A 224 20.16 14.81 -5.64
N GLN A 225 19.87 13.53 -5.43
CA GLN A 225 20.21 12.49 -6.40
C GLN A 225 19.19 12.32 -7.55
N LEU A 226 17.93 12.69 -7.34
CA LEU A 226 16.83 12.35 -8.26
C LEU A 226 15.98 13.54 -8.72
N LEU A 227 16.04 14.69 -8.05
CA LEU A 227 15.38 15.92 -8.51
C LEU A 227 16.37 16.92 -9.11
N VAL A 228 17.63 16.91 -8.65
CA VAL A 228 18.67 17.75 -9.26
C VAL A 228 19.21 17.03 -10.49
N PHE A 229 18.79 17.49 -11.66
CA PHE A 229 19.31 17.00 -12.92
C PHE A 229 20.83 17.22 -12.98
N THR A 230 21.58 16.11 -12.98
CA THR A 230 23.03 16.09 -13.12
C THR A 230 23.38 15.23 -14.34
N PRO A 231 23.69 15.85 -15.49
CA PRO A 231 24.10 15.13 -16.69
C PRO A 231 25.24 14.15 -16.40
N PRO A 232 25.23 12.93 -16.96
CA PRO A 232 24.34 12.45 -18.04
C PRO A 232 23.08 11.71 -17.54
N THR A 233 22.82 11.66 -16.23
CA THR A 233 21.72 10.87 -15.65
C THR A 233 20.44 11.68 -15.48
N ASP A 234 19.31 11.10 -15.88
CA ASP A 234 17.96 11.65 -15.71
C ASP A 234 17.03 10.59 -15.10
N TYR A 235 17.38 10.15 -13.88
CA TYR A 235 16.55 9.17 -13.20
C TYR A 235 15.25 9.83 -12.72
N PRO A 236 14.07 9.24 -13.02
CA PRO A 236 12.82 9.83 -12.59
C PRO A 236 12.68 9.79 -11.05
N PRO A 237 12.11 10.86 -10.44
CA PRO A 237 11.78 10.91 -9.02
C PRO A 237 10.61 9.99 -8.59
#